data_AF-A0A7Y5QAM9-F1
#
_entry.id   AF-A0A7Y5QAM9-F1
#
_cell.length_a   1.000
_cell.length_b   1.000
_cell.length_c   1.000
_cell.angle_alpha   90.00
_cell.angle_beta   90.00
_cell.angle_gamma   90.00
#
_symmetry.space_group_name_H-M   'P 1'
#
loop_
_entity.id
_entity.type
_entity.pdbx_description
1 polymer ?
#
loop_
_entity_poly.entity_id
_entity_poly.type
_entity_poly.pdbx_seq_one_letter_code
_entity_poly.pdbx_strand_id
1 'polypeptide(L)'
;MNARRNSLGLLLALLLLAIPAEAQEDGYSFRAKMIFGSAFIHALPSTDAAETASIFEDNLVDVVGRNIDGVWFEVRRPGRSYTLGWMLAEFLEYDEGLPERLPLTDLTTGWVGASVLTRDPGFATYAVDNLILRDSPVIRSGRQIGTIPAGAVLPVLYRNHAGTWLFVNYRGSLGWVATFNTRPAPGIESAPVAPGLAAEAEITFEQIPPEVQRAQIARLRDYLYATRTVAVGLENLWYAVVSREIMPCEPPDFVRDYPYTADDSRQFPELERYVPRLDEVGALINAAIEPLTRCGVFDRDVAGRARNAAINARVAIDATLAALILVEERIR
;
A
#
# COMPACT_ATOMS: atom_id res chain seq x y z
N MET A 1 62.79 -35.54 -33.30
CA MET A 1 61.37 -35.89 -33.06
C MET A 1 61.22 -36.24 -31.58
N ASN A 2 60.10 -35.85 -30.97
CA ASN A 2 59.68 -35.97 -29.56
C ASN A 2 59.96 -34.74 -28.65
N ALA A 3 59.11 -33.73 -28.82
CA ALA A 3 58.85 -32.70 -27.81
C ALA A 3 57.81 -33.23 -26.80
N ARG A 4 58.15 -33.21 -25.51
CA ARG A 4 57.25 -33.49 -24.38
C ARG A 4 56.34 -32.27 -24.17
N ARG A 5 55.01 -32.45 -24.24
CA ARG A 5 54.01 -31.49 -23.75
C ARG A 5 53.73 -31.79 -22.28
N ASN A 6 54.16 -30.89 -21.40
CA ASN A 6 53.68 -30.81 -20.02
C ASN A 6 52.37 -30.02 -20.01
N SER A 7 51.28 -30.66 -19.61
CA SER A 7 49.99 -30.02 -19.37
C SER A 7 50.00 -29.41 -17.96
N LEU A 8 50.21 -28.09 -17.87
CA LEU A 8 49.92 -27.33 -16.65
C LEU A 8 48.40 -27.26 -16.48
N GLY A 9 47.86 -27.96 -15.47
CA GLY A 9 46.50 -27.78 -15.01
C GLY A 9 46.40 -26.48 -14.21
N LEU A 10 45.69 -25.50 -14.75
CA LEU A 10 45.38 -24.23 -14.12
C LEU A 10 44.31 -24.46 -13.04
N LEU A 11 44.70 -24.49 -11.77
CA LEU A 11 43.78 -24.44 -10.63
C LEU A 11 43.23 -23.02 -10.52
N LEU A 12 42.00 -22.80 -10.98
CA LEU A 12 41.28 -21.55 -10.79
C LEU A 12 40.69 -21.57 -9.36
N ALA A 13 41.42 -20.98 -8.40
CA ALA A 13 40.91 -20.76 -7.06
C ALA A 13 39.83 -19.67 -7.11
N LEU A 14 38.56 -20.09 -7.00
CA LEU A 14 37.42 -19.21 -6.85
C LEU A 14 37.46 -18.63 -5.43
N LEU A 15 38.07 -17.45 -5.24
CA LEU A 15 37.93 -16.68 -4.02
C LEU A 15 36.47 -16.22 -3.91
N LEU A 16 35.67 -16.89 -3.07
CA LEU A 16 34.46 -16.31 -2.53
C LEU A 16 34.87 -15.11 -1.66
N LEU A 17 34.65 -13.91 -2.17
CA LEU A 17 34.63 -12.70 -1.35
C LEU A 17 33.48 -12.85 -0.34
N ALA A 18 33.82 -13.24 0.88
CA ALA A 18 32.94 -13.08 2.02
C ALA A 18 32.75 -11.57 2.23
N ILE A 19 31.57 -11.06 1.88
CA ILE A 19 31.14 -9.73 2.30
C ILE A 19 31.03 -9.83 3.83
N PRO A 20 31.83 -9.09 4.62
CA PRO A 20 31.59 -9.02 6.05
C PRO A 20 30.19 -8.45 6.24
N ALA A 21 29.36 -9.16 6.99
CA ALA A 21 28.14 -8.56 7.52
C ALA A 21 28.61 -7.41 8.44
N GLU A 22 28.42 -6.16 8.02
CA GLU A 22 28.48 -5.01 8.92
C GLU A 22 27.27 -5.08 9.86
N ALA A 23 27.29 -6.06 10.76
CA ALA A 23 26.37 -6.12 11.88
C ALA A 23 26.99 -5.34 13.04
N GLN A 24 26.61 -4.06 13.12
CA GLN A 24 26.29 -3.39 14.37
C GLN A 24 27.44 -3.09 15.36
N GLU A 25 28.28 -2.10 15.01
CA GLU A 25 29.19 -1.40 15.94
C GLU A 25 28.69 -0.01 16.38
N ASP A 26 27.38 0.29 16.30
CA ASP A 26 26.84 1.64 16.57
C ASP A 26 26.83 2.05 18.06
N GLY A 27 27.52 1.33 18.95
CA GLY A 27 27.47 1.61 20.40
C GLY A 27 26.07 1.47 20.99
N TYR A 28 25.18 0.73 20.32
CA TYR A 28 23.81 0.51 20.78
C TYR A 28 23.80 -0.17 22.15
N SER A 29 23.25 0.52 23.15
CA SER A 29 23.06 -0.02 24.49
C SER A 29 21.57 -0.29 24.71
N PHE A 30 21.25 -1.54 25.00
CA PHE A 30 19.91 -1.91 25.43
C PHE A 30 19.98 -2.10 26.95
N ARG A 31 19.25 -1.27 27.69
CA ARG A 31 19.04 -1.47 29.13
C ARG A 31 17.60 -1.87 29.40
N ALA A 32 17.42 -2.84 30.29
CA ALA A 32 16.11 -3.29 30.72
C ALA A 32 16.02 -3.36 32.25
N LYS A 33 14.81 -3.24 32.76
CA LYS A 33 14.48 -3.24 34.17
C LYS A 33 13.72 -4.51 34.54
N MET A 34 14.10 -5.17 35.63
CA MET A 34 13.38 -6.32 36.16
C MET A 34 12.04 -5.89 36.80
N ILE A 35 10.94 -6.52 36.40
CA ILE A 35 9.58 -6.15 36.87
C ILE A 35 8.90 -7.18 37.77
N PHE A 36 9.52 -8.32 38.03
CA PHE A 36 9.03 -9.30 39.02
C PHE A 36 9.87 -9.26 40.29
N GLY A 37 9.28 -9.65 41.43
CA GLY A 37 9.94 -9.64 42.75
C GLY A 37 11.32 -10.32 42.76
N SER A 38 11.46 -11.42 42.03
CA SER A 38 12.75 -12.06 41.77
C SER A 38 12.68 -12.98 40.54
N ALA A 39 13.80 -13.14 39.84
CA ALA A 39 13.97 -14.18 38.83
C ALA A 39 15.41 -14.70 38.82
N PHE A 40 15.60 -15.86 38.18
CA PHE A 40 16.91 -16.43 37.94
C PHE A 40 17.44 -16.04 36.57
N ILE A 41 18.76 -15.91 36.51
CA ILE A 41 19.54 -15.87 35.28
C ILE A 41 20.10 -17.28 35.09
N HIS A 42 19.96 -17.82 33.90
CA HIS A 42 20.31 -19.20 33.56
C HIS A 42 21.59 -19.27 32.72
N ALA A 43 22.33 -20.38 32.82
CA ALA A 43 23.54 -20.61 32.02
C ALA A 43 23.24 -20.78 30.53
N LEU A 44 22.03 -21.23 30.18
CA LEU A 44 21.52 -21.39 28.82
C LEU A 44 20.09 -20.80 28.77
N PRO A 45 19.56 -20.44 27.59
CA PRO A 45 18.21 -19.87 27.44
C PRO A 45 17.11 -20.93 27.59
N SER A 46 17.03 -21.56 28.76
CA SER A 46 16.06 -22.58 29.13
C SER A 46 15.76 -22.51 30.61
N THR A 47 14.51 -22.75 30.99
CA THR A 47 14.10 -22.84 32.40
C THR A 47 14.71 -24.03 33.12
N ASP A 48 15.17 -25.04 32.39
CA ASP A 48 15.81 -26.25 32.95
C ASP A 48 17.33 -26.10 33.10
N ALA A 49 17.90 -24.99 32.62
CA ALA A 49 19.34 -24.75 32.70
C ALA A 49 19.76 -24.28 34.09
N ALA A 50 21.02 -24.58 34.46
CA ALA A 50 21.57 -24.20 35.75
C ALA A 50 21.47 -22.68 35.99
N GLU A 51 21.03 -22.30 37.19
CA GLU A 51 20.93 -20.91 37.63
C GLU A 51 22.33 -20.37 37.94
N THR A 52 22.70 -19.26 37.30
CA THR A 52 24.01 -18.61 37.45
C THR A 52 23.97 -17.41 38.39
N ALA A 53 22.81 -16.76 38.49
CA ALA A 53 22.57 -15.62 39.36
C ALA A 53 21.07 -15.42 39.63
N SER A 54 20.76 -14.58 40.62
CA SER A 54 19.41 -14.07 40.85
C SER A 54 19.39 -12.57 40.63
N ILE A 55 18.25 -12.06 40.17
CA ILE A 55 17.95 -10.64 40.05
C ILE A 55 16.65 -10.33 40.78
N PHE A 56 16.54 -9.10 41.28
CA PHE A 56 15.36 -8.63 42.01
C PHE A 56 14.67 -7.52 41.25
N GLU A 57 13.43 -7.23 41.62
CA GLU A 57 12.66 -6.10 41.12
C GLU A 57 13.49 -4.79 41.13
N ASP A 58 13.22 -3.94 40.13
CA ASP A 58 13.90 -2.67 39.89
C ASP A 58 15.39 -2.75 39.55
N ASN A 59 16.00 -3.93 39.56
CA ASN A 59 17.39 -4.08 39.13
C ASN A 59 17.49 -3.87 37.61
N LEU A 60 18.56 -3.19 37.20
CA LEU A 60 18.86 -2.91 35.81
C LEU A 60 19.86 -3.93 35.26
N VAL A 61 19.66 -4.33 34.01
CA VAL A 61 20.59 -5.14 33.23
C VAL A 61 20.88 -4.48 31.90
N ASP A 62 22.10 -4.65 31.41
CA ASP A 62 22.39 -4.41 30.00
C ASP A 62 22.06 -5.72 29.24
N VAL A 63 21.22 -5.62 28.22
CA VAL A 63 20.88 -6.72 27.31
C VAL A 63 21.84 -6.68 26.13
N VAL A 64 22.53 -7.80 25.87
CA VAL A 64 23.63 -7.84 24.90
C VAL A 64 23.38 -8.79 23.73
N GLY A 65 22.39 -9.66 23.84
CA GLY A 65 22.05 -10.63 22.80
C GLY A 65 20.70 -11.26 23.05
N ARG A 66 20.27 -12.09 22.10
CA ARG A 66 19.02 -12.82 22.18
C ARG A 66 19.15 -14.19 21.52
N ASN A 67 18.19 -15.06 21.83
CA ASN A 67 18.00 -16.32 21.11
C ASN A 67 17.16 -16.11 19.83
N ILE A 68 16.93 -17.19 19.06
CA ILE A 68 16.36 -17.11 17.71
C ILE A 68 14.99 -16.44 17.61
N ASP A 69 14.12 -16.64 18.61
CA ASP A 69 12.76 -16.11 18.65
C ASP A 69 12.59 -14.86 19.55
N GLY A 70 13.67 -14.46 20.23
CA GLY A 70 13.70 -13.29 21.10
C GLY A 70 12.99 -13.49 22.45
N VAL A 71 12.64 -14.73 22.82
CA VAL A 71 12.01 -15.04 24.12
C VAL A 71 13.02 -14.97 25.26
N TRP A 72 14.30 -15.21 24.96
CA TRP A 72 15.40 -15.13 25.92
C TRP A 72 16.40 -14.06 25.52
N PHE A 73 16.80 -13.28 26.51
CA PHE A 73 17.82 -12.25 26.41
C PHE A 73 19.07 -12.66 27.17
N GLU A 74 20.23 -12.48 26.54
CA GLU A 74 21.51 -12.58 27.21
C GLU A 74 21.79 -11.26 27.92
N VAL A 75 22.03 -11.33 29.23
CA VAL A 75 22.09 -10.15 30.10
C VAL A 75 23.41 -10.07 30.84
N ARG A 76 23.78 -8.85 31.21
CA ARG A 76 24.93 -8.57 32.08
C ARG A 76 24.64 -7.42 33.04
N ARG A 77 25.48 -7.28 34.07
CA ARG A 77 25.40 -6.10 34.93
C ARG A 77 25.79 -4.84 34.14
N PRO A 78 25.14 -3.70 34.40
CA PRO A 78 25.50 -2.44 33.77
C PRO A 78 27.00 -2.13 33.87
N GLY A 79 27.62 -1.83 32.73
CA GLY A 79 29.03 -1.44 32.65
C GLY A 79 30.05 -2.58 32.88
N ARG A 80 29.61 -3.84 32.92
CA ARG A 80 30.51 -5.01 32.95
C ARG A 80 30.69 -5.59 31.54
N SER A 81 31.83 -6.23 31.29
CA SER A 81 32.13 -6.84 29.99
C SER A 81 31.64 -8.29 29.87
N TYR A 82 31.58 -9.03 30.99
CA TYR A 82 31.17 -10.43 31.02
C TYR A 82 29.64 -10.58 31.13
N THR A 83 29.09 -11.62 30.50
CA THR A 83 27.65 -11.94 30.60
C THR A 83 27.35 -12.67 31.90
N LEU A 84 26.15 -12.45 32.44
CA LEU A 84 25.63 -13.19 33.60
C LEU A 84 24.95 -14.50 33.16
N GLY A 85 24.37 -14.49 31.96
CA GLY A 85 23.62 -15.61 31.40
C GLY A 85 22.34 -15.12 30.72
N TRP A 86 21.33 -15.96 30.72
CA TRP A 86 20.09 -15.81 29.97
C TRP A 86 18.90 -15.56 30.89
N MET A 87 18.01 -14.66 30.48
CA MET A 87 16.79 -14.29 31.20
C MET A 87 15.60 -14.26 30.24
N LEU A 88 14.42 -14.64 30.73
CA LEU A 88 13.18 -14.50 29.99
C LEU A 88 12.90 -13.01 29.71
N ALA A 89 12.67 -12.68 28.44
CA ALA A 89 12.40 -11.31 28.00
C ALA A 89 11.11 -10.74 28.61
N GLU A 90 10.14 -11.60 28.94
CA GLU A 90 8.89 -11.19 29.61
C GLU A 90 9.08 -10.67 31.04
N PHE A 91 10.23 -10.95 31.68
CA PHE A 91 10.54 -10.44 33.01
C PHE A 91 11.15 -9.04 33.00
N LEU A 92 11.33 -8.47 31.81
CA LEU A 92 12.05 -7.24 31.57
C LEU A 92 11.14 -6.19 30.94
N GLU A 93 11.14 -4.99 31.51
CA GLU A 93 10.55 -3.79 30.94
C GLU A 93 11.62 -2.91 30.32
N TYR A 94 11.33 -2.36 29.14
CA TYR A 94 12.22 -1.51 28.39
C TYR A 94 11.44 -0.55 27.48
N ASP A 95 11.57 0.75 27.74
CA ASP A 95 10.87 1.78 26.96
C ASP A 95 11.63 2.19 25.69
N GLU A 96 12.96 2.19 25.75
CA GLU A 96 13.84 2.62 24.65
C GLU A 96 14.55 1.45 23.94
N GLY A 97 14.39 0.23 24.48
CA GLY A 97 14.98 -0.98 23.93
C GLY A 97 14.29 -1.42 22.63
N LEU A 98 15.10 -1.66 21.60
CA LEU A 98 14.73 -2.28 20.32
C LEU A 98 15.32 -3.70 20.26
N PRO A 99 14.54 -4.76 20.61
CA PRO A 99 15.01 -6.14 20.56
C PRO A 99 15.49 -6.61 19.19
N GLU A 100 14.91 -6.07 18.12
CA GLU A 100 15.32 -6.32 16.74
C GLU A 100 16.73 -5.82 16.43
N ARG A 101 17.34 -5.00 17.28
CA ARG A 101 18.74 -4.59 17.21
C ARG A 101 19.66 -5.49 18.02
N LEU A 102 19.17 -6.47 18.76
CA LEU A 102 20.06 -7.37 19.50
C LEU A 102 20.62 -8.43 18.56
N PRO A 103 21.94 -8.70 18.62
CA PRO A 103 22.54 -9.79 17.87
C PRO A 103 22.02 -11.15 18.36
N LEU A 104 22.01 -12.13 17.47
CA LEU A 104 21.77 -13.52 17.84
C LEU A 104 23.03 -14.10 18.48
N THR A 105 23.05 -14.19 19.82
CA THR A 105 24.13 -14.84 20.56
C THR A 105 23.85 -16.32 20.85
N ASP A 106 22.60 -16.77 20.62
CA ASP A 106 22.23 -18.17 20.54
C ASP A 106 21.36 -18.45 19.31
N LEU A 107 21.83 -19.36 18.45
CA LEU A 107 21.16 -19.77 17.21
C LEU A 107 20.38 -21.08 17.37
N THR A 108 20.45 -21.72 18.54
CA THR A 108 19.98 -23.10 18.73
C THR A 108 18.67 -23.17 19.52
N THR A 109 18.49 -22.32 20.53
CA THR A 109 17.34 -22.44 21.44
C THR A 109 16.14 -21.67 20.92
N GLY A 110 14.96 -22.27 21.04
CA GLY A 110 13.72 -21.79 20.44
C GLY A 110 13.45 -22.38 19.04
N TRP A 111 14.42 -23.09 18.45
CA TRP A 111 14.29 -23.77 17.17
C TRP A 111 13.44 -25.04 17.25
N VAL A 112 12.53 -25.22 16.28
CA VAL A 112 11.62 -26.39 16.18
C VAL A 112 11.46 -26.87 14.73
N GLY A 113 11.62 -25.99 13.74
CA GLY A 113 11.38 -26.26 12.32
C GLY A 113 12.56 -26.89 11.59
N ALA A 114 12.49 -27.01 10.26
CA ALA A 114 13.52 -27.70 9.48
C ALA A 114 14.73 -26.83 9.09
N SER A 115 14.59 -25.49 9.14
CA SER A 115 15.60 -24.56 8.64
C SER A 115 16.43 -23.98 9.79
N VAL A 116 17.65 -24.47 9.96
CA VAL A 116 18.59 -24.00 11.00
C VAL A 116 19.30 -22.72 10.52
N LEU A 117 19.43 -21.73 11.41
CA LEU A 117 20.35 -20.61 11.20
C LEU A 117 21.74 -21.02 11.65
N THR A 118 22.74 -20.85 10.78
CA THR A 118 24.15 -21.14 11.09
C THR A 118 24.96 -19.90 11.45
N ARG A 119 24.38 -18.71 11.26
CA ARG A 119 24.93 -17.41 11.64
C ARG A 119 23.80 -16.39 11.82
N ASP A 120 24.10 -15.29 12.51
CA ASP A 120 23.23 -14.12 12.53
C ASP A 120 23.14 -13.50 11.12
N PRO A 121 21.94 -13.30 10.54
CA PRO A 121 21.80 -12.60 9.27
C PRO A 121 22.12 -11.10 9.36
N GLY A 122 22.21 -10.52 10.56
CA GLY A 122 22.49 -9.10 10.78
C GLY A 122 21.24 -8.20 10.64
N PHE A 123 20.10 -8.77 10.27
CA PHE A 123 18.83 -8.06 10.15
C PHE A 123 17.74 -8.77 10.96
N ALA A 124 16.88 -7.99 11.60
CA ALA A 124 15.70 -8.52 12.25
C ALA A 124 14.52 -7.55 12.20
N THR A 125 13.36 -8.07 12.54
CA THR A 125 12.13 -7.28 12.69
C THR A 125 11.35 -7.73 13.92
N TYR A 126 10.71 -6.78 14.60
CA TYR A 126 9.88 -7.02 15.78
C TYR A 126 8.40 -7.10 15.37
N ALA A 127 7.70 -8.14 15.82
CA ALA A 127 6.27 -8.33 15.58
C ALA A 127 5.46 -7.42 16.51
N VAL A 128 4.84 -6.36 15.97
CA VAL A 128 4.02 -5.42 16.76
C VAL A 128 2.62 -5.99 17.02
N ASP A 129 2.15 -6.85 16.12
CA ASP A 129 0.91 -7.61 16.24
C ASP A 129 1.16 -9.06 15.75
N ASN A 130 0.16 -9.93 15.88
CA ASN A 130 0.20 -11.27 15.32
C ASN A 130 0.44 -11.20 13.80
N LEU A 131 1.51 -11.85 13.35
CA LEU A 131 1.86 -11.89 11.93
C LEU A 131 1.39 -13.20 11.30
N ILE A 132 1.05 -13.11 10.02
CA ILE A 132 0.78 -14.27 9.18
C ILE A 132 2.06 -14.60 8.42
N LEU A 133 2.59 -15.81 8.64
CA LEU A 133 3.71 -16.34 7.85
C LEU A 133 3.15 -16.94 6.56
N ARG A 134 3.67 -16.52 5.41
CA ARG A 134 3.21 -16.95 4.08
C ARG A 134 4.30 -17.64 3.27
N ASP A 135 3.91 -18.45 2.30
CA ASP A 135 4.85 -19.04 1.34
C ASP A 135 5.22 -18.11 0.17
N SER A 136 4.56 -16.96 0.01
CA SER A 136 4.81 -15.98 -1.06
C SER A 136 4.55 -14.55 -0.58
N PRO A 137 5.27 -13.51 -1.07
CA PRO A 137 5.10 -12.11 -0.68
C PRO A 137 3.91 -11.44 -1.38
N VAL A 138 2.74 -12.09 -1.34
CA VAL A 138 1.51 -11.59 -1.98
C VAL A 138 0.32 -11.87 -1.07
N ILE A 139 -0.47 -10.84 -0.75
CA ILE A 139 -1.61 -10.98 0.17
C ILE A 139 -2.69 -11.90 -0.41
N ARG A 140 -3.04 -11.72 -1.70
CA ARG A 140 -4.18 -12.38 -2.33
C ARG A 140 -3.94 -13.85 -2.67
N SER A 141 -2.74 -14.20 -3.11
CA SER A 141 -2.40 -15.55 -3.59
C SER A 141 -1.40 -16.30 -2.72
N GLY A 142 -0.66 -15.62 -1.83
CA GLY A 142 0.26 -16.28 -0.92
C GLY A 142 -0.49 -17.04 0.16
N ARG A 143 -0.20 -18.33 0.34
CA ARG A 143 -0.88 -19.18 1.31
C ARG A 143 -0.29 -18.98 2.70
N GLN A 144 -1.15 -18.94 3.70
CA GLN A 144 -0.73 -18.94 5.11
C GLN A 144 -0.14 -20.31 5.47
N ILE A 145 1.08 -20.29 6.01
CA ILE A 145 1.80 -21.48 6.46
C ILE A 145 2.08 -21.46 7.97
N GLY A 146 1.78 -20.35 8.64
CA GLY A 146 1.90 -20.23 10.08
C GLY A 146 1.41 -18.89 10.61
N THR A 147 1.45 -18.77 11.94
CA THR A 147 1.17 -17.54 12.67
C THR A 147 2.31 -17.29 13.64
N ILE A 148 2.68 -16.03 13.77
CA ILE A 148 3.74 -15.56 14.66
C ILE A 148 3.08 -14.66 15.70
N PRO A 149 3.27 -14.92 17.01
CA PRO A 149 2.69 -14.08 18.05
C PRO A 149 3.31 -12.68 18.05
N ALA A 150 2.53 -11.69 18.48
CA ALA A 150 3.05 -10.37 18.81
C ALA A 150 4.19 -10.47 19.85
N GLY A 151 5.16 -9.58 19.78
CA GLY A 151 6.33 -9.55 20.64
C GLY A 151 7.52 -10.40 20.16
N ALA A 152 7.32 -11.28 19.17
CA ALA A 152 8.41 -12.08 18.62
C ALA A 152 9.43 -11.23 17.86
N VAL A 153 10.72 -11.58 17.99
CA VAL A 153 11.80 -10.97 17.21
C VAL A 153 12.25 -11.95 16.14
N LEU A 154 12.15 -11.53 14.89
CA LEU A 154 12.34 -12.40 13.74
C LEU A 154 13.63 -12.08 13.00
N PRO A 155 14.59 -13.01 12.91
CA PRO A 155 15.70 -12.90 11.98
C PRO A 155 15.19 -12.75 10.54
N VAL A 156 15.63 -11.70 9.86
CA VAL A 156 15.29 -11.39 8.47
C VAL A 156 16.42 -11.86 7.58
N LEU A 157 16.11 -12.70 6.60
CA LEU A 157 17.08 -13.22 5.64
C LEU A 157 17.11 -12.38 4.36
N TYR A 158 15.92 -11.99 3.89
CA TYR A 158 15.76 -11.25 2.64
C TYR A 158 14.55 -10.30 2.70
N ARG A 159 14.46 -9.42 1.70
CA ARG A 159 13.27 -8.61 1.40
C ARG A 159 12.79 -8.82 -0.03
N ASN A 160 11.59 -8.33 -0.36
CA ASN A 160 11.21 -8.12 -1.76
C ASN A 160 11.80 -6.81 -2.31
N HIS A 161 11.58 -6.56 -3.61
CA HIS A 161 12.09 -5.38 -4.30
C HIS A 161 11.60 -4.07 -3.65
N ALA A 162 10.32 -3.96 -3.33
CA ALA A 162 9.76 -2.77 -2.68
C ALA A 162 10.02 -2.67 -1.16
N GLY A 163 10.57 -3.70 -0.51
CA GLY A 163 10.73 -3.73 0.95
C GLY A 163 9.41 -3.78 1.74
N THR A 164 8.30 -4.12 1.08
CA THR A 164 6.98 -4.31 1.70
C THR A 164 6.78 -5.69 2.32
N TRP A 165 7.70 -6.61 2.05
CA TRP A 165 7.72 -7.97 2.58
C TRP A 165 9.12 -8.38 3.03
N LEU A 166 9.19 -9.09 4.14
CA LEU A 166 10.42 -9.65 4.70
C LEU A 166 10.33 -11.17 4.70
N PHE A 167 11.37 -11.83 4.21
CA PHE A 167 11.54 -13.27 4.32
C PHE A 167 12.29 -13.56 5.61
N VAL A 168 11.62 -14.24 6.54
CA VAL A 168 12.06 -14.42 7.92
C VAL A 168 12.25 -15.90 8.25
N ASN A 169 13.04 -16.17 9.29
CA ASN A 169 13.08 -17.47 9.94
C ASN A 169 12.42 -17.37 11.31
N TYR A 170 11.22 -17.93 11.45
CA TYR A 170 10.55 -18.04 12.75
C TYR A 170 10.68 -19.47 13.28
N ARG A 171 11.52 -19.65 14.32
CA ARG A 171 11.73 -20.95 15.01
C ARG A 171 12.05 -22.10 14.05
N GLY A 172 12.73 -21.84 12.94
CA GLY A 172 13.07 -22.81 11.91
C GLY A 172 12.06 -22.95 10.76
N SER A 173 11.00 -22.14 10.75
CA SER A 173 10.04 -22.03 9.64
C SER A 173 10.35 -20.80 8.80
N LEU A 174 10.63 -21.00 7.52
CA LEU A 174 10.89 -19.92 6.58
C LEU A 174 9.61 -19.45 5.90
N GLY A 175 9.47 -18.14 5.73
CA GLY A 175 8.34 -17.57 5.00
C GLY A 175 8.35 -16.05 4.96
N TRP A 176 7.32 -15.51 4.32
CA TRP A 176 7.12 -14.09 4.09
C TRP A 176 6.18 -13.49 5.14
N VAL A 177 6.56 -12.35 5.69
CA VAL A 177 5.72 -11.49 6.53
C VAL A 177 5.65 -10.09 5.91
N ALA A 178 4.50 -9.45 6.03
CA ALA A 178 4.31 -8.10 5.51
C ALA A 178 4.81 -7.07 6.52
N THR A 179 5.47 -6.00 6.05
CA THR A 179 6.14 -5.05 6.95
C THR A 179 5.21 -4.17 7.76
N PHE A 180 3.96 -3.97 7.31
CA PHE A 180 3.01 -3.03 7.93
C PHE A 180 2.62 -3.37 9.38
N ASN A 181 2.80 -4.62 9.83
CA ASN A 181 2.58 -5.05 11.22
C ASN A 181 3.89 -5.32 11.98
N THR A 182 5.01 -4.82 11.46
CA THR A 182 6.33 -5.06 12.02
C THR A 182 7.05 -3.76 12.28
N ARG A 183 7.97 -3.77 13.25
CA ARG A 183 8.95 -2.73 13.46
C ARG A 183 10.32 -3.27 13.05
N PRO A 184 10.77 -3.01 11.82
CA PRO A 184 12.07 -3.50 11.34
C PRO A 184 13.23 -2.75 12.01
N ALA A 185 14.37 -3.43 12.16
CA ALA A 185 15.59 -2.80 12.64
C ALA A 185 16.06 -1.70 11.65
N PRO A 186 16.74 -0.65 12.12
CA PRO A 186 17.41 0.31 11.24
C PRO A 186 18.34 -0.43 10.25
N GLY A 187 18.37 0.01 8.99
CA GLY A 187 19.19 -0.64 7.96
C GLY A 187 18.50 -1.77 7.20
N ILE A 188 17.24 -2.12 7.52
CA ILE A 188 16.51 -3.23 6.86
C ILE A 188 16.43 -3.10 5.34
N GLU A 189 16.50 -1.88 4.80
CA GLU A 189 16.53 -1.58 3.37
C GLU A 189 17.77 -2.11 2.66
N SER A 190 18.87 -2.29 3.41
CA SER A 190 20.11 -2.92 2.95
C SER A 190 20.07 -4.44 2.98
N ALA A 191 19.03 -5.05 3.58
CA ALA A 191 18.82 -6.48 3.51
C ALA A 191 18.73 -6.93 2.05
N PRO A 192 19.33 -8.09 1.70
CA PRO A 192 19.37 -8.56 0.32
C PRO A 192 17.96 -8.85 -0.21
N VAL A 193 17.73 -8.59 -1.49
CA VAL A 193 16.50 -9.02 -2.15
C VAL A 193 16.52 -10.55 -2.31
N ALA A 194 15.39 -11.21 -2.04
CA ALA A 194 15.33 -12.67 -2.10
C ALA A 194 15.64 -13.19 -3.51
N PRO A 195 16.49 -14.22 -3.63
CA PRO A 195 16.86 -14.77 -4.93
C PRO A 195 15.63 -15.41 -5.61
N GLY A 196 15.51 -15.23 -6.93
CA GLY A 196 14.45 -15.85 -7.72
C GLY A 196 13.07 -15.20 -7.59
N LEU A 197 12.95 -14.05 -6.89
CA LEU A 197 11.76 -13.22 -7.03
C LEU A 197 11.70 -12.63 -8.44
N ALA A 198 10.53 -12.72 -9.06
CA ALA A 198 10.25 -11.94 -10.25
C ALA A 198 10.33 -10.45 -9.90
N ALA A 199 10.89 -9.66 -10.81
CA ALA A 199 10.78 -8.21 -10.70
C ALA A 199 9.30 -7.84 -10.56
N GLU A 200 8.99 -6.96 -9.60
CA GLU A 200 7.63 -6.47 -9.45
C GLU A 200 7.21 -5.83 -10.77
N ALA A 201 6.02 -6.17 -11.25
CA ALA A 201 5.48 -5.56 -12.44
C ALA A 201 5.34 -4.06 -12.17
N GLU A 202 6.12 -3.24 -12.89
CA GLU A 202 5.90 -1.80 -12.91
C GLU A 202 4.45 -1.58 -13.36
N ILE A 203 3.61 -1.06 -12.46
CA ILE A 203 2.31 -0.56 -12.85
C ILE A 203 2.60 0.73 -13.62
N THR A 204 2.72 0.62 -14.93
CA THR A 204 2.82 1.77 -15.82
C THR A 204 1.47 2.47 -15.83
N PHE A 205 1.37 3.61 -15.15
CA PHE A 205 0.28 4.53 -15.37
C PHE A 205 0.53 5.22 -16.71
N GLU A 206 -0.37 5.06 -17.68
CA GLU A 206 -0.35 5.87 -18.90
C GLU A 206 -0.57 7.33 -18.50
N GLN A 207 0.50 8.13 -18.52
CA GLN A 207 0.39 9.56 -18.25
C GLN A 207 -0.20 10.23 -19.48
N ILE A 208 -1.47 10.60 -19.42
CA ILE A 208 -2.12 11.39 -20.47
C ILE A 208 -1.49 12.79 -20.48
N PRO A 209 -0.90 13.25 -21.59
CA PRO A 209 -0.27 14.57 -21.64
C PRO A 209 -1.25 15.71 -21.30
N PRO A 210 -0.85 16.76 -20.56
CA PRO A 210 -1.75 17.85 -20.17
C PRO A 210 -2.44 18.56 -21.34
N GLU A 211 -1.80 18.64 -22.50
CA GLU A 211 -2.39 19.21 -23.71
C GLU A 211 -3.56 18.40 -24.25
N VAL A 212 -3.51 17.07 -24.13
CA VAL A 212 -4.58 16.16 -24.52
C VAL A 212 -5.78 16.36 -23.58
N GLN A 213 -5.52 16.39 -22.26
CA GLN A 213 -6.55 16.62 -21.24
C GLN A 213 -7.25 17.99 -21.45
N ARG A 214 -6.48 19.05 -21.72
CA ARG A 214 -7.03 20.40 -21.99
C ARG A 214 -7.89 20.46 -23.24
N ALA A 215 -7.45 19.83 -24.33
CA ALA A 215 -8.21 19.80 -25.58
C ALA A 215 -9.58 19.12 -25.42
N GLN A 216 -9.66 18.09 -24.57
CA GLN A 216 -10.91 17.39 -24.30
C GLN A 216 -11.86 18.17 -23.42
N ILE A 217 -11.35 18.83 -22.37
CA ILE A 217 -12.16 19.72 -21.55
C ILE A 217 -12.75 20.85 -22.39
N ALA A 218 -11.97 21.40 -23.33
CA ALA A 218 -12.47 22.39 -24.28
C ALA A 218 -13.63 21.85 -25.13
N ARG A 219 -13.50 20.65 -25.72
CA ARG A 219 -14.60 20.02 -26.48
C ARG A 219 -15.85 19.78 -25.64
N LEU A 220 -15.70 19.28 -24.41
CA LEU A 220 -16.84 19.04 -23.52
C LEU A 220 -17.52 20.35 -23.12
N ARG A 221 -16.74 21.40 -22.87
CA ARG A 221 -17.28 22.74 -22.61
C ARG A 221 -18.08 23.27 -23.80
N ASP A 222 -17.55 23.15 -25.01
CA ASP A 222 -18.23 23.63 -26.22
C ASP A 222 -19.57 22.92 -26.40
N TYR A 223 -19.59 21.59 -26.20
CA TYR A 223 -20.82 20.81 -26.14
C TYR A 223 -21.80 21.36 -25.10
N LEU A 224 -21.37 21.51 -23.85
CA LEU A 224 -22.21 21.98 -22.74
C LEU A 224 -22.78 23.37 -23.01
N TYR A 225 -22.01 24.31 -23.56
CA TYR A 225 -22.52 25.65 -23.89
C TYR A 225 -23.59 25.62 -24.99
N ALA A 226 -23.40 24.79 -26.01
CA ALA A 226 -24.40 24.64 -27.06
C ALA A 226 -25.68 23.99 -26.51
N THR A 227 -25.58 22.90 -25.74
CA THR A 227 -26.73 22.24 -25.11
C THR A 227 -27.44 23.17 -24.13
N ARG A 228 -26.70 24.01 -23.40
CA ARG A 228 -27.28 25.04 -22.53
C ARG A 228 -28.15 26.02 -23.31
N THR A 229 -27.70 26.43 -24.49
CA THR A 229 -28.43 27.35 -25.36
C THR A 229 -29.76 26.72 -25.80
N VAL A 230 -29.76 25.43 -26.15
CA VAL A 230 -30.98 24.67 -26.45
C VAL A 230 -31.91 24.62 -25.23
N ALA A 231 -31.38 24.31 -24.05
CA ALA A 231 -32.15 24.24 -22.81
C ALA A 231 -32.87 25.56 -22.50
N VAL A 232 -32.17 26.69 -22.62
CA VAL A 232 -32.74 28.03 -22.41
C VAL A 232 -33.80 28.36 -23.47
N GLY A 233 -33.55 28.00 -24.73
CA GLY A 233 -34.53 28.17 -25.80
C GLY A 233 -35.82 27.39 -25.53
N LEU A 234 -35.70 26.12 -25.14
CA LEU A 234 -36.83 25.26 -24.77
C LEU A 234 -37.56 25.76 -23.53
N GLU A 235 -36.85 26.22 -22.49
CA GLU A 235 -37.44 26.82 -21.29
C GLU A 235 -38.34 28.01 -21.65
N ASN A 236 -37.84 28.92 -22.49
CA ASN A 236 -38.59 30.10 -22.95
C ASN A 236 -39.79 29.72 -23.82
N LEU A 237 -39.60 28.80 -24.77
CA LEU A 237 -40.65 28.27 -25.62
C LEU A 237 -41.81 27.70 -24.78
N TRP A 238 -41.49 26.80 -23.85
CA TRP A 238 -42.52 26.17 -23.02
C TRP A 238 -43.15 27.14 -22.01
N TYR A 239 -42.41 28.15 -21.56
CA TYR A 239 -42.98 29.22 -20.75
C TYR A 239 -44.05 30.03 -21.53
N ALA A 240 -43.80 30.35 -22.80
CA ALA A 240 -44.77 31.02 -23.66
C ALA A 240 -46.04 30.16 -23.86
N VAL A 241 -45.86 28.87 -24.16
CA VAL A 241 -46.99 27.92 -24.31
C VAL A 241 -47.82 27.81 -23.02
N VAL A 242 -47.18 27.68 -21.85
CA VAL A 242 -47.87 27.66 -20.55
C VAL A 242 -48.60 28.97 -20.27
N SER A 243 -48.07 30.09 -20.78
CA SER A 243 -48.67 31.43 -20.69
C SER A 243 -49.78 31.67 -21.72
N ARG A 244 -50.18 30.64 -22.48
CA ARG A 244 -51.23 30.65 -23.51
C ARG A 244 -50.87 31.44 -24.77
N GLU A 245 -49.59 31.60 -25.06
CA GLU A 245 -49.13 32.14 -26.33
C GLU A 245 -49.18 31.06 -27.43
N ILE A 246 -49.46 31.48 -28.67
CA ILE A 246 -49.52 30.60 -29.84
C ILE A 246 -48.12 30.57 -30.47
N MET A 247 -47.52 29.38 -30.54
CA MET A 247 -46.20 29.17 -31.14
C MET A 247 -46.31 28.51 -32.53
N PRO A 248 -45.34 28.73 -33.44
CA PRO A 248 -45.26 27.99 -34.70
C PRO A 248 -45.20 26.47 -34.48
N CYS A 249 -45.79 25.70 -35.40
CA CYS A 249 -45.71 24.23 -35.39
C CYS A 249 -44.32 23.70 -35.74
N GLU A 250 -43.52 24.48 -36.45
CA GLU A 250 -42.17 24.09 -36.85
C GLU A 250 -41.23 24.19 -35.63
N PRO A 251 -40.44 23.15 -35.32
CA PRO A 251 -39.46 23.21 -34.26
C PRO A 251 -38.52 24.41 -34.46
N PRO A 252 -38.19 25.17 -33.41
CA PRO A 252 -37.28 26.30 -33.55
C PRO A 252 -35.89 25.89 -34.05
N ASP A 253 -35.21 26.76 -34.80
CA ASP A 253 -33.88 26.51 -35.38
C ASP A 253 -32.77 26.11 -34.38
N PHE A 254 -32.98 26.40 -33.10
CA PHE A 254 -32.07 26.01 -32.02
C PHE A 254 -32.26 24.56 -31.57
N VAL A 255 -33.39 23.94 -31.89
CA VAL A 255 -33.65 22.50 -31.67
C VAL A 255 -32.99 21.75 -32.82
N ARG A 256 -31.69 21.49 -32.68
CA ARG A 256 -30.90 20.68 -33.62
C ARG A 256 -30.59 19.33 -32.99
N ASP A 257 -30.50 18.29 -33.82
CA ASP A 257 -29.97 17.01 -33.40
C ASP A 257 -28.54 17.20 -32.89
N TYR A 258 -28.31 16.84 -31.63
CA TYR A 258 -26.99 16.94 -31.00
C TYR A 258 -26.38 15.55 -30.90
N PRO A 259 -25.36 15.22 -31.72
CA PRO A 259 -24.74 13.89 -31.71
C PRO A 259 -23.66 13.81 -30.64
N TYR A 260 -23.99 14.10 -29.38
CA TYR A 260 -23.11 13.79 -28.26
C TYR A 260 -23.54 12.46 -27.67
N THR A 261 -22.62 11.49 -27.66
CA THR A 261 -22.91 10.12 -27.22
C THR A 261 -22.08 9.77 -25.99
N ALA A 262 -22.50 8.75 -25.25
CA ALA A 262 -21.72 8.25 -24.11
C ALA A 262 -20.29 7.84 -24.50
N ASP A 263 -20.04 7.49 -25.78
CA ASP A 263 -18.70 7.13 -26.26
C ASP A 263 -17.71 8.30 -26.27
N ASP A 264 -18.19 9.54 -26.38
CA ASP A 264 -17.35 10.75 -26.29
C ASP A 264 -16.77 10.95 -24.88
N SER A 265 -17.37 10.31 -23.89
CA SER A 265 -17.04 10.45 -22.47
C SER A 265 -16.21 9.28 -21.90
N ARG A 266 -16.25 8.11 -22.57
CA ARG A 266 -15.53 6.88 -22.20
C ARG A 266 -14.02 6.93 -22.46
N GLN A 267 -13.54 7.89 -23.24
CA GLN A 267 -12.11 8.01 -23.57
C GLN A 267 -11.28 8.60 -22.42
N PHE A 268 -11.89 9.06 -21.32
CA PHE A 268 -11.20 9.74 -20.19
C PHE A 268 -11.70 9.26 -18.82
N PRO A 269 -10.90 8.48 -18.09
CA PRO A 269 -11.23 8.05 -16.73
C PRO A 269 -11.52 9.24 -15.79
N GLU A 270 -10.89 10.39 -16.02
CA GLU A 270 -11.09 11.61 -15.21
C GLU A 270 -12.45 12.28 -15.46
N LEU A 271 -13.01 12.10 -16.66
CA LEU A 271 -14.35 12.59 -17.02
C LEU A 271 -15.43 11.53 -16.81
N GLU A 272 -15.05 10.28 -16.52
CA GLU A 272 -15.96 9.16 -16.25
C GLU A 272 -16.98 9.50 -15.15
N ARG A 273 -16.54 10.26 -14.13
CA ARG A 273 -17.41 10.77 -13.06
C ARG A 273 -18.54 11.69 -13.53
N TYR A 274 -18.43 12.29 -14.72
CA TYR A 274 -19.44 13.20 -15.28
C TYR A 274 -20.40 12.50 -16.24
N VAL A 275 -20.07 11.29 -16.72
CA VAL A 275 -20.89 10.53 -17.67
C VAL A 275 -22.34 10.37 -17.23
N PRO A 276 -22.63 9.92 -15.99
CA PRO A 276 -24.02 9.74 -15.57
C PRO A 276 -24.82 11.04 -15.63
N ARG A 277 -24.15 12.16 -15.38
CA ARG A 277 -24.77 13.49 -15.40
C ARG A 277 -24.99 14.01 -16.81
N LEU A 278 -24.08 13.71 -17.74
CA LEU A 278 -24.25 14.07 -19.15
C LEU A 278 -25.38 13.26 -19.80
N ASP A 279 -25.52 11.98 -19.44
CA ASP A 279 -26.64 11.13 -19.86
C ASP A 279 -27.97 11.68 -19.33
N GLU A 280 -28.01 12.11 -18.06
CA GLU A 280 -29.18 12.77 -17.47
C GLU A 280 -29.56 14.06 -18.22
N VAL A 281 -28.56 14.90 -18.54
CA VAL A 281 -28.78 16.11 -19.35
C VAL A 281 -29.40 15.78 -20.70
N GLY A 282 -28.86 14.77 -21.41
CA GLY A 282 -29.41 14.34 -22.69
C GLY A 282 -30.86 13.87 -22.59
N ALA A 283 -31.18 13.06 -21.58
CA ALA A 283 -32.54 12.58 -21.33
C ALA A 283 -33.52 13.74 -21.04
N LEU A 284 -33.10 14.73 -20.25
CA LEU A 284 -33.92 15.90 -19.92
C LEU A 284 -34.18 16.80 -21.14
N ILE A 285 -33.17 17.01 -22.00
CA ILE A 285 -33.35 17.75 -23.26
C ILE A 285 -34.31 17.01 -24.19
N ASN A 286 -34.13 15.70 -24.36
CA ASN A 286 -35.02 14.90 -25.20
C ASN A 286 -36.46 14.90 -24.67
N ALA A 287 -36.67 14.84 -23.35
CA ALA A 287 -37.99 14.94 -22.74
C ALA A 287 -38.64 16.32 -22.96
N ALA A 288 -37.85 17.39 -23.08
CA ALA A 288 -38.34 18.73 -23.40
C ALA A 288 -38.65 18.91 -24.91
N ILE A 289 -37.96 18.16 -25.78
CA ILE A 289 -38.17 18.18 -27.24
C ILE A 289 -39.32 17.28 -27.65
N GLU A 290 -39.51 16.12 -27.01
CA GLU A 290 -40.48 15.09 -27.41
C GLU A 290 -41.88 15.64 -27.72
N PRO A 291 -42.48 16.56 -26.93
CA PRO A 291 -43.81 17.06 -27.25
C PRO A 291 -43.86 17.92 -28.52
N LEU A 292 -42.74 18.50 -28.97
CA LEU A 292 -42.63 19.28 -30.22
C LEU A 292 -42.80 18.42 -31.48
N THR A 293 -42.74 17.09 -31.36
CA THR A 293 -42.97 16.16 -32.49
C THR A 293 -44.41 16.17 -33.00
N ARG A 294 -45.35 16.80 -32.28
CA ARG A 294 -46.76 16.94 -32.64
C ARG A 294 -47.15 18.40 -32.60
N CYS A 295 -47.93 18.89 -33.57
CA CYS A 295 -48.55 20.21 -33.46
C CYS A 295 -49.97 20.11 -32.91
N GLY A 296 -50.38 21.06 -32.07
CA GLY A 296 -51.74 21.14 -31.56
C GLY A 296 -51.86 21.88 -30.23
N VAL A 297 -53.01 21.72 -29.58
CA VAL A 297 -53.25 22.23 -28.23
C VAL A 297 -52.63 21.26 -27.22
N PHE A 298 -51.71 21.77 -26.42
CA PHE A 298 -51.09 20.99 -25.36
C PHE A 298 -51.83 21.17 -24.04
N ASP A 299 -51.97 20.07 -23.30
CA ASP A 299 -52.39 20.13 -21.90
C ASP A 299 -51.32 20.85 -21.05
N ARG A 300 -51.78 21.59 -20.03
CA ARG A 300 -50.90 22.35 -19.14
C ARG A 300 -49.84 21.48 -18.47
N ASP A 301 -50.16 20.23 -18.17
CA ASP A 301 -49.24 19.29 -17.53
C ASP A 301 -48.14 18.83 -18.50
N VAL A 302 -48.46 18.66 -19.78
CA VAL A 302 -47.47 18.31 -20.82
C VAL A 302 -46.47 19.45 -20.99
N ALA A 303 -46.96 20.67 -21.19
CA ALA A 303 -46.10 21.85 -21.33
C ALA A 303 -45.31 22.14 -20.04
N GLY A 304 -45.92 21.92 -18.87
CA GLY A 304 -45.28 22.05 -17.57
C GLY A 304 -44.12 21.07 -17.36
N ARG A 305 -44.31 19.78 -17.71
CA ARG A 305 -43.24 18.78 -17.63
C ARG A 305 -42.09 19.08 -18.58
N ALA A 306 -42.40 19.46 -19.82
CA ALA A 306 -41.39 19.81 -20.82
C ALA A 306 -40.55 21.03 -20.39
N ARG A 307 -41.21 22.05 -19.82
CA ARG A 307 -40.53 23.20 -19.21
C ARG A 307 -39.61 22.80 -18.06
N ASN A 308 -40.10 21.98 -17.13
CA ASN A 308 -39.32 21.53 -15.98
C ASN A 308 -38.10 20.70 -16.42
N ALA A 309 -38.25 19.87 -17.44
CA ALA A 309 -37.14 19.12 -18.01
C ALA A 309 -36.06 20.05 -18.60
N ALA A 310 -36.46 21.09 -19.34
CA ALA A 310 -35.53 22.09 -19.86
C ALA A 310 -34.79 22.87 -18.75
N ILE A 311 -35.49 23.27 -17.68
CA ILE A 311 -34.89 23.93 -16.51
C ILE A 311 -33.88 23.01 -15.82
N ASN A 312 -34.25 21.76 -15.57
CA ASN A 312 -33.39 20.79 -14.90
C ASN A 312 -32.14 20.50 -15.76
N ALA A 313 -32.29 20.38 -17.07
CA ALA A 313 -31.15 20.24 -17.99
C ALA A 313 -30.20 21.44 -17.87
N ARG A 314 -30.71 22.67 -17.92
CA ARG A 314 -29.91 23.90 -17.76
C ARG A 314 -29.14 23.91 -16.43
N VAL A 315 -29.81 23.58 -15.32
CA VAL A 315 -29.18 23.54 -13.99
C VAL A 315 -28.08 22.48 -13.92
N ALA A 316 -28.32 21.29 -14.47
CA ALA A 316 -27.31 20.23 -14.52
C ALA A 316 -26.10 20.61 -15.39
N ILE A 317 -26.32 21.31 -16.51
CA ILE A 317 -25.27 21.84 -17.37
C ILE A 317 -24.43 22.91 -16.64
N ASP A 318 -25.08 23.88 -15.99
CA ASP A 318 -24.40 24.95 -15.25
C ASP A 318 -23.53 24.37 -14.11
N ALA A 319 -24.04 23.37 -13.40
CA ALA A 319 -23.28 22.66 -12.37
C ALA A 319 -22.06 21.91 -12.96
N THR A 320 -22.21 21.32 -14.15
CA THR A 320 -21.12 20.61 -14.83
C THR A 320 -20.05 21.57 -15.34
N LEU A 321 -20.45 22.69 -15.94
CA LEU A 321 -19.53 23.76 -16.36
C LEU A 321 -18.72 24.32 -15.19
N ALA A 322 -19.36 24.55 -14.04
CA ALA A 322 -18.68 24.99 -12.83
C ALA A 322 -17.66 23.94 -12.32
N ALA A 323 -18.01 22.65 -12.38
CA ALA A 323 -17.10 21.58 -12.00
C ALA A 323 -15.88 21.46 -12.95
N LEU A 324 -16.06 21.73 -14.26
CA LEU A 324 -14.95 21.70 -15.22
C LEU A 324 -13.89 22.77 -14.93
N ILE A 325 -14.29 23.94 -14.41
CA ILE A 325 -13.32 24.99 -14.01
C ILE A 325 -12.34 24.45 -12.96
N LEU A 326 -12.85 23.71 -11.96
CA LEU A 326 -12.01 23.10 -10.92
C LEU A 326 -11.08 22.02 -11.46
N VAL A 327 -11.49 21.31 -12.51
CA VAL A 327 -10.64 20.30 -13.16
C VAL A 327 -9.51 20.98 -13.93
N GLU A 328 -9.80 22.06 -14.65
CA GLU A 328 -8.77 22.81 -15.38
C GLU A 328 -7.73 23.46 -14.46
N GLU A 329 -8.15 23.95 -13.30
CA GLU A 329 -7.22 24.49 -12.30
C GLU A 329 -6.21 23.44 -11.81
N ARG A 330 -6.57 22.15 -11.81
CA ARG A 330 -5.68 21.06 -11.40
C ARG A 330 -4.74 20.58 -12.50
N ILE A 331 -5.05 20.87 -13.76
CA ILE A 331 -4.26 20.48 -14.93
C ILE A 331 -3.21 21.57 -15.29
N ARG A 332 -3.35 22.77 -14.72
CA ARG A 332 -2.36 23.86 -14.82
C ARG A 332 -1.15 23.61 -13.92
#